data_AF-A0A1W0E597-F1
#
_entry.id   AF-A0A1W0E597-F1
#
_cell.length_a   1.000
_cell.length_b   1.000
_cell.length_c   1.000
_cell.angle_alpha   90.00
_cell.angle_beta   90.00
_cell.angle_gamma   90.00
#
_symmetry.space_group_name_H-M   'P 1'
#
loop_
_entity.id
_entity.type
_entity.pdbx_description
1 polymer ?
#
loop_
_entity_poly.entity_id
_entity_poly.type
_entity_poly.pdbx_seq_one_letter_code
_entity_poly.pdbx_strand_id
1 'polypeptide(L)'
;MKRKIILLIYVKHNICMKPLIFIGNNLNFNFSLLDSDEKMLNNLAKFMKERFAVSYDSFLLEFSPTNGVKNVLERFFGDRKLSPKYVAAIKEYNEWLEDNKMDFSQVTISKYTDLSYITSRLDMYKGPKNCFFDLLKILYEYRDTIYDHDKEVNGMKNVFRTNKDVKIFGYFYSCFTYLKTTLQTKMKPCLNKYPFDDFEKKVKECTCVNCNENKPLFAYLFHLNSLFDYKYKYNKNSINFYIFMKRFRNYNKLTLNIGNIRQKIEEIAIISRK
;
A
#
# COMPACT_ATOMS: atom_id res chain seq x y z
N MET A 1 0.08 -16.31 31.40
CA MET A 1 1.50 -16.74 31.32
C MET A 1 2.22 -16.17 30.08
N LYS A 2 2.11 -14.87 29.78
CA LYS A 2 2.68 -14.22 28.57
C LYS A 2 3.25 -12.85 28.94
N ARG A 3 4.33 -12.42 28.26
CA ARG A 3 5.22 -11.25 28.50
C ARG A 3 6.53 -11.44 29.30
N LYS A 4 7.10 -12.65 29.37
CA LYS A 4 8.53 -12.78 29.78
C LYS A 4 9.52 -12.47 28.63
N ILE A 5 9.18 -12.80 27.38
CA ILE A 5 10.11 -12.73 26.24
C ILE A 5 10.53 -11.30 25.89
N ILE A 6 9.60 -10.34 25.95
CA ILE A 6 9.88 -8.96 25.55
C ILE A 6 10.69 -8.22 26.62
N LEU A 7 10.35 -8.44 27.91
CA LEU A 7 11.17 -7.95 29.03
C LEU A 7 12.62 -8.50 28.96
N LEU A 8 12.78 -9.78 28.57
CA LEU A 8 14.08 -10.43 28.41
C LEU A 8 14.93 -9.80 27.30
N ILE A 9 14.34 -9.39 26.18
CA ILE A 9 15.10 -8.77 25.08
C ILE A 9 15.64 -7.39 25.50
N TYR A 10 14.85 -6.59 26.21
CA TYR A 10 15.32 -5.28 26.67
C TYR A 10 16.47 -5.38 27.66
N VAL A 11 16.34 -6.26 28.65
CA VAL A 11 17.38 -6.51 29.67
C VAL A 11 18.65 -7.06 29.02
N LYS A 12 18.53 -8.06 28.15
CA LYS A 12 19.68 -8.69 27.49
C LYS A 12 20.48 -7.73 26.61
N HIS A 13 19.83 -6.72 26.02
CA HIS A 13 20.44 -5.83 25.03
C HIS A 13 20.60 -4.38 25.53
N ASN A 14 20.47 -4.14 26.84
CA ASN A 14 20.61 -2.83 27.50
C ASN A 14 19.79 -1.72 26.83
N ILE A 15 18.55 -2.02 26.49
CA ILE A 15 17.67 -1.09 25.78
C ILE A 15 17.01 -0.14 26.79
N CYS A 16 17.04 1.16 26.51
CA CYS A 16 16.38 2.16 27.34
C CYS A 16 14.86 1.91 27.40
N MET A 17 14.33 1.77 28.61
CA MET A 17 12.90 1.56 28.86
C MET A 17 12.11 2.87 29.05
N LYS A 18 12.79 4.01 29.17
CA LYS A 18 12.15 5.31 29.41
C LYS A 18 11.33 5.75 28.18
N PRO A 19 10.37 6.67 28.35
CA PRO A 19 9.74 7.35 27.22
C PRO A 19 10.79 8.03 26.34
N LEU A 20 10.63 7.91 25.04
CA LEU A 20 11.55 8.36 24.01
C LEU A 20 10.80 9.04 22.87
N ILE A 21 11.54 9.82 22.08
CA ILE A 21 11.02 10.58 20.96
C ILE A 21 11.83 10.24 19.72
N PHE A 22 11.15 9.85 18.65
CA PHE A 22 11.74 9.79 17.32
C PHE A 22 11.45 11.09 16.57
N ILE A 23 12.50 11.76 16.08
CA ILE A 23 12.41 12.97 15.28
C ILE A 23 12.97 12.69 13.89
N GLY A 24 12.15 12.80 12.85
CA GLY A 24 12.59 12.62 11.47
C GLY A 24 11.73 13.40 10.48
N ASN A 25 12.32 14.39 9.78
CA ASN A 25 11.68 15.21 8.74
C ASN A 25 10.20 15.55 9.00
N ASN A 26 9.96 16.46 9.96
CA ASN A 26 8.64 16.92 10.44
C ASN A 26 7.78 15.84 11.15
N LEU A 27 8.31 14.64 11.35
CA LEU A 27 7.69 13.61 12.18
C LEU A 27 8.26 13.69 13.60
N ASN A 28 7.38 13.82 14.59
CA ASN A 28 7.71 13.70 16.00
C ASN A 28 6.81 12.59 16.59
N PHE A 29 7.40 11.43 16.85
CA PHE A 29 6.70 10.25 17.36
C PHE A 29 7.20 9.91 18.78
N ASN A 30 6.31 10.06 19.75
CA ASN A 30 6.57 9.74 21.16
C ASN A 30 6.19 8.28 21.43
N PHE A 31 7.06 7.53 22.09
CA PHE A 31 6.82 6.13 22.41
C PHE A 31 7.46 5.73 23.75
N SER A 32 6.94 4.67 24.38
CA SER A 32 7.42 4.15 25.65
C SER A 32 7.28 2.63 25.67
N LEU A 33 8.29 1.96 26.21
CA LEU A 33 8.34 0.50 26.39
C LEU A 33 7.80 0.06 27.77
N LEU A 34 7.57 1.00 28.68
CA LEU A 34 6.98 0.77 30.00
C LEU A 34 5.45 0.83 29.98
N ASP A 35 4.87 1.29 28.88
CA ASP A 35 3.43 1.36 28.72
C ASP A 35 2.81 -0.05 28.65
N SER A 36 1.59 -0.20 29.17
CA SER A 36 0.82 -1.41 28.92
C SER A 36 0.49 -1.53 27.42
N ASP A 37 0.28 -2.75 26.92
CA ASP A 37 -0.16 -2.95 25.52
C ASP A 37 -1.33 -2.04 25.15
N GLU A 38 -2.32 -1.88 26.04
CA GLU A 38 -3.45 -0.98 25.84
C GLU A 38 -3.01 0.49 25.69
N LYS A 39 -2.15 0.99 26.59
CA LYS A 39 -1.60 2.35 26.51
C LYS A 39 -0.80 2.56 25.23
N MET A 40 0.04 1.59 24.84
CA MET A 40 0.83 1.66 23.61
C MET A 40 -0.05 1.73 22.37
N LEU A 41 -1.11 0.91 22.31
CA LEU A 41 -2.07 0.93 21.21
C LEU A 41 -2.87 2.25 21.18
N ASN A 42 -3.31 2.74 22.32
CA ASN A 42 -4.00 4.04 22.41
C ASN A 42 -3.10 5.21 22.00
N ASN A 43 -1.83 5.20 22.41
CA ASN A 43 -0.84 6.20 22.00
C ASN A 43 -0.57 6.16 20.50
N LEU A 44 -0.46 4.97 19.91
CA LEU A 44 -0.38 4.79 18.46
C LEU A 44 -1.60 5.41 17.76
N ALA A 45 -2.82 5.07 18.19
CA ALA A 45 -4.04 5.62 17.59
C ALA A 45 -4.14 7.14 17.72
N LYS A 46 -3.80 7.69 18.89
CA LYS A 46 -3.75 9.14 19.14
C LYS A 46 -2.77 9.83 18.20
N PHE A 47 -1.54 9.32 18.11
CA PHE A 47 -0.54 9.83 17.18
C PHE A 47 -1.04 9.83 15.73
N MET A 48 -1.67 8.74 15.31
CA MET A 48 -2.23 8.63 13.96
C MET A 48 -3.29 9.71 13.69
N LYS A 49 -4.18 9.96 14.65
CA LYS A 49 -5.24 10.97 14.54
C LYS A 49 -4.70 12.40 14.51
N GLU A 50 -3.66 12.69 15.28
CA GLU A 50 -3.10 14.04 15.40
C GLU A 50 -2.22 14.43 14.22
N ARG A 51 -1.55 13.45 13.59
CA ARG A 51 -0.52 13.72 12.57
C ARG A 51 -0.97 13.45 11.14
N PHE A 52 -2.03 12.68 10.95
CA PHE A 52 -2.52 12.35 9.63
C PHE A 52 -3.98 12.76 9.52
N ALA A 53 -4.32 13.49 8.46
CA ALA A 53 -5.69 13.91 8.14
C ALA A 53 -6.61 12.75 7.73
N VAL A 54 -6.14 11.51 7.92
CA VAL A 54 -6.83 10.27 7.60
C VAL A 54 -7.94 10.06 8.63
N SER A 55 -9.19 9.97 8.18
CA SER A 55 -10.33 9.81 9.08
C SER A 55 -10.28 8.46 9.81
N TYR A 56 -10.95 8.37 10.96
CA TYR A 56 -11.08 7.14 11.75
C TYR A 56 -11.60 5.95 10.92
N ASP A 57 -12.54 6.20 10.01
CA ASP A 57 -13.11 5.20 9.11
C ASP A 57 -12.15 4.81 7.97
N SER A 58 -11.21 5.70 7.61
CA SER A 58 -10.19 5.42 6.59
C SER A 58 -9.15 4.39 7.08
N PHE A 59 -8.83 4.36 8.38
CA PHE A 59 -7.99 3.30 8.98
C PHE A 59 -8.72 1.96 9.09
N LEU A 60 -10.04 2.01 9.18
CA LEU A 60 -10.87 0.83 9.16
C LEU A 60 -10.95 0.29 7.73
N LEU A 61 -11.54 1.00 6.76
CA LEU A 61 -12.03 0.37 5.53
C LEU A 61 -12.21 1.27 4.31
N GLU A 62 -11.71 2.51 4.30
CA GLU A 62 -11.94 3.37 3.14
C GLU A 62 -10.74 4.23 2.77
N PHE A 63 -9.68 3.55 2.38
CA PHE A 63 -8.90 4.04 1.25
C PHE A 63 -9.34 3.21 0.06
N SER A 64 -10.35 3.68 -0.67
CA SER A 64 -10.25 3.60 -2.12
C SER A 64 -9.31 4.76 -2.49
N PRO A 65 -7.99 4.55 -2.65
CA PRO A 65 -7.21 5.50 -3.40
C PRO A 65 -7.67 5.52 -4.85
N THR A 66 -8.53 4.58 -5.26
CA THR A 66 -8.85 4.15 -6.61
C THR A 66 -9.84 5.10 -7.28
N ASN A 67 -9.36 6.31 -7.51
CA ASN A 67 -9.74 7.06 -8.70
C ASN A 67 -9.78 6.10 -9.89
N GLY A 68 -10.97 5.94 -10.47
CA GLY A 68 -11.17 5.12 -11.66
C GLY A 68 -10.23 5.55 -12.79
N VAL A 69 -10.11 4.71 -13.81
CA VAL A 69 -9.21 4.95 -14.96
C VAL A 69 -9.35 6.39 -15.49
N LYS A 70 -10.58 6.89 -15.59
CA LYS A 70 -10.89 8.27 -16.00
C LYS A 70 -10.22 9.33 -15.12
N ASN A 71 -10.39 9.28 -13.81
CA ASN A 71 -9.81 10.25 -12.88
C ASN A 71 -8.27 10.26 -12.92
N VAL A 72 -7.64 9.10 -13.11
CA VAL A 72 -6.17 9.04 -13.27
C VAL A 72 -5.73 9.67 -14.58
N LEU A 73 -6.45 9.40 -15.67
CA LEU A 73 -6.18 10.02 -16.96
C LEU A 73 -6.40 11.54 -16.89
N GLU A 74 -7.49 12.01 -16.28
CA GLU A 74 -7.76 13.44 -16.07
C GLU A 74 -6.65 14.11 -15.25
N ARG A 75 -6.15 13.45 -14.20
CA ARG A 75 -5.06 13.99 -13.39
C ARG A 75 -3.77 14.20 -14.19
N PHE A 76 -3.39 13.25 -15.05
CA PHE A 76 -2.10 13.29 -15.72
C PHE A 76 -2.14 13.92 -17.11
N PHE A 77 -3.24 13.74 -17.84
CA PHE A 77 -3.44 14.24 -19.20
C PHE A 77 -4.38 15.45 -19.25
N GLY A 78 -5.30 15.62 -18.30
CA GLY A 78 -6.33 16.66 -18.34
C GLY A 78 -7.24 16.52 -19.56
N ASP A 79 -7.62 17.65 -20.15
CA ASP A 79 -8.45 17.72 -21.37
C ASP A 79 -7.68 17.57 -22.69
N ARG A 80 -6.43 17.12 -22.63
CA ARG A 80 -5.56 17.06 -23.80
C ARG A 80 -6.10 16.10 -24.86
N LYS A 81 -6.05 16.55 -26.11
CA LYS A 81 -6.20 15.69 -27.29
C LYS A 81 -5.03 14.71 -27.38
N LEU A 82 -5.25 13.62 -28.09
CA LEU A 82 -4.20 12.67 -28.41
C LEU A 82 -3.07 13.35 -29.19
N SER A 83 -1.82 12.96 -28.92
CA SER A 83 -0.69 13.44 -29.72
C SER A 83 -0.69 12.76 -31.10
N PRO A 84 -0.07 13.36 -32.13
CA PRO A 84 0.00 12.75 -33.47
C PRO A 84 0.55 11.32 -33.46
N LYS A 85 1.53 11.04 -32.59
CA LYS A 85 2.08 9.70 -32.39
C LYS A 85 1.02 8.69 -31.94
N TYR A 86 0.14 9.08 -31.01
CA TYR A 86 -0.95 8.21 -30.55
C TYR A 86 -2.04 8.05 -31.61
N VAL A 87 -2.35 9.09 -32.36
CA VAL A 87 -3.31 9.01 -33.48
C VAL A 87 -2.83 8.01 -34.53
N ALA A 88 -1.55 8.05 -34.91
CA ALA A 88 -0.96 7.08 -35.83
C ALA A 88 -1.00 5.64 -35.27
N ALA A 89 -0.68 5.47 -33.98
CA ALA A 89 -0.72 4.15 -33.33
C ALA A 89 -2.14 3.57 -33.22
N ILE A 90 -3.17 4.40 -33.04
CA ILE A 90 -4.57 3.96 -33.09
C ILE A 90 -4.94 3.50 -34.51
N LYS A 91 -4.48 4.20 -35.54
CA LYS A 91 -4.71 3.81 -36.93
C LYS A 91 -4.12 2.43 -37.22
N GLU A 92 -2.85 2.23 -36.88
CA GLU A 92 -2.17 0.93 -37.02
C GLU A 92 -2.88 -0.19 -36.23
N TYR A 93 -3.35 0.11 -35.02
CA TYR A 93 -4.13 -0.82 -34.21
C TYR A 93 -5.46 -1.20 -34.90
N ASN A 94 -6.20 -0.22 -35.41
CA ASN A 94 -7.48 -0.45 -36.08
C ASN A 94 -7.33 -1.16 -37.43
N GLU A 95 -6.27 -0.85 -38.20
CA GLU A 95 -5.93 -1.55 -39.46
C GLU A 95 -5.69 -3.04 -39.18
N TRP A 96 -4.91 -3.36 -38.14
CA TRP A 96 -4.72 -4.75 -37.75
C TRP A 96 -6.03 -5.44 -37.36
N LEU A 97 -6.95 -4.75 -36.68
CA LEU A 97 -8.25 -5.32 -36.35
C LEU A 97 -9.10 -5.62 -37.59
N GLU A 98 -9.09 -4.75 -38.60
CA GLU A 98 -9.80 -4.97 -39.88
C GLU A 98 -9.26 -6.20 -40.59
N ASP A 99 -7.93 -6.28 -40.76
CA ASP A 99 -7.24 -7.39 -41.43
C ASP A 99 -7.54 -8.74 -40.76
N ASN A 100 -7.85 -8.73 -39.46
CA ASN A 100 -8.14 -9.91 -38.67
C ASN A 100 -9.64 -10.14 -38.41
N LYS A 101 -10.54 -9.43 -39.11
CA LYS A 101 -12.01 -9.55 -38.98
C LYS A 101 -12.51 -9.27 -37.56
N MET A 102 -11.91 -8.28 -36.91
CA MET A 102 -12.22 -7.80 -35.57
C MET A 102 -12.58 -6.31 -35.57
N ASP A 103 -13.12 -5.82 -36.69
CA ASP A 103 -13.54 -4.44 -36.94
C ASP A 103 -14.53 -3.92 -35.88
N PHE A 104 -15.39 -4.78 -35.33
CA PHE A 104 -16.29 -4.44 -34.22
C PHE A 104 -15.55 -3.96 -32.94
N SER A 105 -14.25 -4.20 -32.80
CA SER A 105 -13.42 -3.79 -31.66
C SER A 105 -12.59 -2.53 -31.91
N GLN A 106 -12.83 -1.85 -33.04
CA GLN A 106 -12.14 -0.62 -33.38
C GLN A 106 -12.35 0.47 -32.36
N VAL A 107 -11.34 1.34 -32.26
CA VAL A 107 -11.29 2.42 -31.29
C VAL A 107 -11.33 3.75 -32.00
N THR A 108 -12.31 4.57 -31.63
CA THR A 108 -12.44 5.94 -32.10
C THR A 108 -12.49 6.88 -30.90
N ILE A 109 -11.36 7.53 -30.60
CA ILE A 109 -11.22 8.44 -29.47
C ILE A 109 -10.44 9.69 -29.86
N SER A 110 -10.67 10.80 -29.16
CA SER A 110 -10.05 12.10 -29.48
C SER A 110 -9.19 12.66 -28.35
N LYS A 111 -9.47 12.26 -27.10
CA LYS A 111 -8.74 12.64 -25.90
C LYS A 111 -8.17 11.42 -25.20
N TYR A 112 -7.15 11.63 -24.38
CA TYR A 112 -6.60 10.56 -23.54
C TYR A 112 -7.62 10.06 -22.52
N THR A 113 -8.48 10.92 -21.98
CA THR A 113 -9.51 10.54 -21.01
C THR A 113 -10.55 9.57 -21.57
N ASP A 114 -10.78 9.60 -22.89
CA ASP A 114 -11.69 8.70 -23.59
C ASP A 114 -11.19 7.24 -23.57
N LEU A 115 -9.88 7.00 -23.35
CA LEU A 115 -9.31 5.66 -23.17
C LEU A 115 -9.98 4.90 -22.02
N SER A 116 -10.55 5.62 -21.04
CA SER A 116 -11.24 5.01 -19.91
C SER A 116 -12.46 4.17 -20.29
N TYR A 117 -13.10 4.47 -21.43
CA TYR A 117 -14.30 3.81 -21.93
C TYR A 117 -14.02 2.60 -22.82
N ILE A 118 -12.74 2.35 -23.17
CA ILE A 118 -12.39 1.24 -24.05
C ILE A 118 -12.53 -0.08 -23.29
N THR A 119 -13.29 -1.01 -23.87
CA THR A 119 -13.59 -2.37 -23.36
C THR A 119 -13.04 -3.50 -24.25
N SER A 120 -12.16 -3.17 -25.20
CA SER A 120 -11.50 -4.11 -26.11
C SER A 120 -10.83 -5.31 -25.41
N ARG A 121 -10.91 -6.48 -26.05
CA ARG A 121 -10.29 -7.73 -25.58
C ARG A 121 -8.78 -7.75 -25.84
N LEU A 122 -8.00 -7.27 -24.87
CA LEU A 122 -6.53 -7.25 -24.95
C LEU A 122 -5.89 -8.62 -25.21
N ASP A 123 -6.54 -9.70 -24.77
CA ASP A 123 -6.09 -11.08 -24.94
C ASP A 123 -6.14 -11.57 -26.39
N MET A 124 -6.97 -10.93 -27.22
CA MET A 124 -7.14 -11.32 -28.63
C MET A 124 -6.22 -10.55 -29.58
N TYR A 125 -5.69 -9.40 -29.17
CA TYR A 125 -4.80 -8.61 -30.01
C TYR A 125 -3.40 -9.23 -30.06
N LYS A 126 -3.00 -9.65 -31.27
CA LYS A 126 -1.66 -10.18 -31.59
C LYS A 126 -0.91 -9.31 -32.60
N GLY A 127 -1.37 -8.07 -32.78
CA GLY A 127 -0.80 -7.12 -33.72
C GLY A 127 0.49 -6.48 -33.24
N PRO A 128 1.01 -5.50 -34.02
CA PRO A 128 2.26 -4.84 -33.71
C PRO A 128 2.23 -4.14 -32.34
N LYS A 129 3.37 -4.15 -31.65
CA LYS A 129 3.51 -3.36 -30.43
C LYS A 129 3.59 -1.89 -30.80
N ASN A 130 2.66 -1.10 -30.29
CA ASN A 130 2.68 0.35 -30.44
C ASN A 130 2.29 1.06 -29.15
N CYS A 131 2.59 2.36 -29.09
CA CYS A 131 2.43 3.13 -27.85
C CYS A 131 0.98 3.26 -27.39
N PHE A 132 0.01 3.22 -28.30
CA PHE A 132 -1.41 3.18 -27.94
C PHE A 132 -1.74 1.89 -27.21
N PHE A 133 -1.38 0.74 -27.79
CA PHE A 133 -1.67 -0.56 -27.19
C PHE A 133 -0.91 -0.79 -25.88
N ASP A 134 0.32 -0.29 -25.76
CA ASP A 134 1.09 -0.34 -24.52
C ASP A 134 0.43 0.47 -23.39
N LEU A 135 -0.06 1.68 -23.69
CA LEU A 135 -0.84 2.46 -22.71
C LEU A 135 -2.15 1.73 -22.36
N LEU A 136 -2.86 1.19 -23.35
CA LEU A 136 -4.11 0.46 -23.12
C LEU A 136 -3.90 -0.72 -22.17
N LYS A 137 -2.84 -1.52 -22.35
CA LYS A 137 -2.46 -2.59 -21.42
C LYS A 137 -2.26 -2.12 -19.99
N ILE A 138 -1.54 -1.02 -19.80
CA ILE A 138 -1.30 -0.44 -18.47
C ILE A 138 -2.62 0.02 -17.84
N LEU A 139 -3.53 0.60 -18.61
CA LEU A 139 -4.85 1.03 -18.10
C LEU A 139 -5.75 -0.14 -17.71
N TYR A 140 -5.65 -1.28 -18.40
CA TYR A 140 -6.36 -2.51 -18.01
C TYR A 140 -5.77 -3.12 -16.76
N GLU A 141 -4.44 -3.24 -16.67
CA GLU A 141 -3.76 -3.68 -15.45
C GLU A 141 -4.18 -2.81 -14.25
N TYR A 142 -4.28 -1.49 -14.46
CA TYR A 142 -4.78 -0.56 -13.47
C TYR A 142 -6.24 -0.86 -13.08
N ARG A 143 -7.13 -1.04 -14.05
CA ARG A 143 -8.55 -1.34 -13.84
C ARG A 143 -8.75 -2.64 -13.06
N ASP A 144 -8.06 -3.70 -13.44
CA ASP A 144 -8.17 -5.02 -12.79
C ASP A 144 -7.61 -4.97 -11.37
N THR A 145 -6.47 -4.29 -11.18
CA THR A 145 -5.87 -4.12 -9.85
C THR A 145 -6.79 -3.31 -8.93
N ILE A 146 -7.46 -2.27 -9.45
CA ILE A 146 -8.49 -1.53 -8.70
C ILE A 146 -9.64 -2.45 -8.32
N TYR A 147 -10.16 -3.22 -9.26
CA TYR A 147 -11.29 -4.11 -9.02
C TYR A 147 -10.98 -5.13 -7.91
N ASP A 148 -9.82 -5.78 -7.98
CA ASP A 148 -9.37 -6.71 -6.94
C ASP A 148 -9.13 -6.02 -5.61
N HIS A 149 -8.57 -4.80 -5.63
CA HIS A 149 -8.37 -4.00 -4.44
C HIS A 149 -9.71 -3.69 -3.75
N ASP A 150 -10.72 -3.26 -4.50
CA ASP A 150 -12.04 -2.95 -3.98
C ASP A 150 -12.76 -4.20 -3.48
N LYS A 151 -12.53 -5.36 -4.12
CA LYS A 151 -13.00 -6.66 -3.64
C LYS A 151 -12.40 -7.01 -2.27
N GLU A 152 -11.12 -6.73 -2.04
CA GLU A 152 -10.50 -6.94 -0.73
C GLU A 152 -11.04 -5.97 0.32
N VAL A 153 -11.23 -4.69 -0.02
CA VAL A 153 -11.87 -3.70 0.86
C VAL A 153 -13.28 -4.15 1.27
N ASN A 154 -14.10 -4.55 0.31
CA ASN A 154 -15.45 -5.05 0.55
C ASN A 154 -15.43 -6.36 1.37
N GLY A 155 -14.46 -7.22 1.11
CA GLY A 155 -14.22 -8.41 1.91
C GLY A 155 -13.92 -8.10 3.38
N MET A 156 -13.05 -7.12 3.65
CA MET A 156 -12.73 -6.67 5.01
C MET A 156 -13.94 -5.98 5.66
N LYS A 157 -14.73 -5.18 4.90
CA LYS A 157 -16.00 -4.56 5.34
C LYS A 157 -16.95 -5.59 5.93
N ASN A 158 -17.13 -6.72 5.24
CA ASN A 158 -18.02 -7.78 5.68
C ASN A 158 -17.51 -8.48 6.96
N VAL A 159 -16.20 -8.70 7.08
CA VAL A 159 -15.62 -9.28 8.31
C VAL A 159 -15.80 -8.35 9.50
N PHE A 160 -15.63 -7.03 9.33
CA PHE A 160 -15.76 -6.08 10.43
C PHE A 160 -17.21 -5.88 10.88
N ARG A 161 -18.17 -5.98 9.95
CA ARG A 161 -19.62 -5.96 10.26
C ARG A 161 -20.03 -7.13 11.15
N THR A 162 -19.41 -8.29 10.92
CA THR A 162 -19.78 -9.54 11.60
C THR A 162 -18.93 -9.84 12.83
N ASN A 163 -17.81 -9.14 13.04
CA ASN A 163 -16.93 -9.39 14.17
C ASN A 163 -16.30 -8.10 14.75
N LYS A 164 -16.77 -7.70 15.94
CA LYS A 164 -16.30 -6.49 16.65
C LYS A 164 -14.82 -6.58 17.05
N ASP A 165 -14.34 -7.75 17.45
CA ASP A 165 -12.94 -7.93 17.88
C ASP A 165 -11.96 -7.82 16.72
N VAL A 166 -12.34 -8.34 15.56
CA VAL A 166 -11.59 -8.20 14.31
C VAL A 166 -11.61 -6.75 13.85
N LYS A 167 -12.73 -6.03 14.01
CA LYS A 167 -12.81 -4.60 13.71
C LYS A 167 -11.82 -3.79 14.55
N ILE A 168 -11.79 -4.00 15.87
CA ILE A 168 -10.85 -3.32 16.78
C ILE A 168 -9.41 -3.69 16.45
N PHE A 169 -9.14 -4.98 16.22
CA PHE A 169 -7.81 -5.44 15.83
C PHE A 169 -7.34 -4.82 14.52
N GLY A 170 -8.20 -4.82 13.50
CA GLY A 170 -7.91 -4.27 12.17
C GLY A 170 -7.55 -2.80 12.24
N TYR A 171 -8.26 -2.01 13.04
CA TYR A 171 -7.94 -0.60 13.29
C TYR A 171 -6.50 -0.40 13.76
N PHE A 172 -6.13 -1.03 14.89
CA PHE A 172 -4.80 -0.85 15.45
C PHE A 172 -3.70 -1.43 14.55
N TYR A 173 -3.98 -2.52 13.84
CA TYR A 173 -3.04 -3.11 12.89
C TYR A 173 -2.80 -2.20 11.66
N SER A 174 -3.85 -1.56 11.16
CA SER A 174 -3.76 -0.53 10.12
C SER A 174 -2.91 0.65 10.57
N CYS A 175 -3.15 1.17 11.77
CA CYS A 175 -2.34 2.25 12.36
C CYS A 175 -0.86 1.85 12.46
N PHE A 176 -0.58 0.63 12.92
CA PHE A 176 0.80 0.13 13.03
C PHE A 176 1.48 0.02 11.68
N THR A 177 0.78 -0.52 10.67
CA THR A 177 1.30 -0.65 9.31
C THR A 177 1.62 0.72 8.72
N TYR A 178 0.75 1.72 8.92
CA TYR A 178 0.96 3.07 8.44
C TYR A 178 2.14 3.77 9.13
N LEU A 179 2.23 3.66 10.47
CA LEU A 179 3.39 4.15 11.22
C LEU A 179 4.68 3.51 10.70
N LYS A 180 4.69 2.19 10.49
CA LYS A 180 5.83 1.44 9.97
C LYS A 180 6.29 2.00 8.62
N THR A 181 5.38 2.15 7.66
CA THR A 181 5.70 2.70 6.34
C THR A 181 6.20 4.14 6.45
N THR A 182 5.58 4.97 7.27
CA THR A 182 6.00 6.37 7.47
C THR A 182 7.42 6.43 8.02
N LEU A 183 7.72 5.68 9.09
CA LEU A 183 9.06 5.62 9.66
C LEU A 183 10.09 5.11 8.64
N GLN A 184 9.76 4.07 7.87
CA GLN A 184 10.66 3.54 6.83
C GLN A 184 11.08 4.62 5.82
N THR A 185 10.15 5.48 5.39
CA THR A 185 10.45 6.55 4.42
C THR A 185 11.25 7.71 5.02
N LYS A 186 11.24 7.86 6.35
CA LYS A 186 11.85 8.98 7.08
C LYS A 186 13.19 8.61 7.74
N MET A 187 13.43 7.32 7.95
CA MET A 187 14.64 6.81 8.55
C MET A 187 15.72 6.55 7.50
N LYS A 188 16.99 6.77 7.88
CA LYS A 188 18.12 6.39 7.03
C LYS A 188 18.13 4.86 6.86
N PRO A 189 18.50 4.34 5.67
CA PRO A 189 18.61 2.91 5.46
C PRO A 189 19.72 2.31 6.33
N CYS A 190 19.55 1.06 6.73
CA CYS A 190 20.57 0.31 7.45
C CYS A 190 21.74 -0.04 6.51
N LEU A 191 22.97 0.31 6.91
CA LEU A 191 24.18 -0.01 6.12
C LEU A 191 24.41 -1.53 5.96
N ASN A 192 24.02 -2.32 6.95
CA ASN A 192 24.14 -3.78 6.93
C ASN A 192 22.99 -4.45 6.12
N LYS A 193 22.19 -3.67 5.38
CA LYS A 193 21.11 -4.12 4.49
C LYS A 193 20.02 -5.00 5.15
N TYR A 194 19.91 -5.03 6.48
CA TYR A 194 18.75 -5.66 7.13
C TYR A 194 17.44 -4.99 6.66
N PRO A 195 16.43 -5.77 6.22
CA PRO A 195 15.10 -5.25 5.88
C PRO A 195 14.54 -4.38 7.00
N PHE A 196 13.78 -3.33 6.67
CA PHE A 196 13.30 -2.38 7.68
C PHE A 196 12.48 -3.06 8.78
N ASP A 197 11.65 -4.03 8.39
CA ASP A 197 10.71 -4.75 9.22
C ASP A 197 11.30 -5.94 9.99
N ASP A 198 12.59 -6.24 9.80
CA ASP A 198 13.32 -7.21 10.62
C ASP A 198 13.78 -6.59 11.94
N PHE A 199 12.82 -6.15 12.74
CA PHE A 199 13.07 -5.44 14.00
C PHE A 199 13.85 -6.30 15.00
N GLU A 200 13.61 -7.62 14.99
CA GLU A 200 14.30 -8.56 15.87
C GLU A 200 15.80 -8.58 15.58
N LYS A 201 16.21 -8.80 14.32
CA LYS A 201 17.64 -8.78 13.98
C LYS A 201 18.24 -7.38 14.11
N LYS A 202 17.49 -6.32 13.82
CA LYS A 202 17.98 -4.95 14.06
C LYS A 202 18.31 -4.69 15.53
N VAL A 203 17.55 -5.28 16.44
CA VAL A 203 17.80 -5.16 17.88
C VAL A 203 18.93 -6.09 18.34
N LYS A 204 18.98 -7.32 17.83
CA LYS A 204 19.88 -8.37 18.33
C LYS A 204 21.24 -8.42 17.67
N GLU A 205 21.31 -8.14 16.37
CA GLU A 205 22.45 -8.47 15.49
C GLU A 205 23.01 -7.24 14.76
N CYS A 206 22.19 -6.24 14.46
CA CYS A 206 22.63 -5.07 13.69
C CYS A 206 23.46 -4.10 14.53
N THR A 207 24.71 -3.89 14.12
CA THR A 207 25.67 -3.00 14.79
C THR A 207 25.88 -1.66 14.07
N CYS A 208 25.15 -1.39 12.98
CA CYS A 208 25.35 -0.14 12.24
C CYS A 208 24.84 1.07 13.04
N VAL A 209 25.42 2.26 12.79
CA VAL A 209 25.13 3.50 13.52
C VAL A 209 23.63 3.77 13.61
N ASN A 210 22.92 3.71 12.47
CA ASN A 210 21.48 3.94 12.42
C ASN A 210 20.66 2.91 13.23
N CYS A 211 21.08 1.63 13.25
CA CYS A 211 20.45 0.60 14.08
C CYS A 211 20.67 0.86 15.57
N ASN A 212 21.87 1.29 15.96
CA ASN A 212 22.20 1.58 17.35
C ASN A 212 21.45 2.82 17.87
N GLU A 213 21.43 3.90 17.09
CA GLU A 213 20.70 5.14 17.41
C GLU A 213 19.19 4.88 17.59
N ASN A 214 18.60 4.09 16.69
CA ASN A 214 17.17 3.81 16.70
C ASN A 214 16.81 2.48 17.37
N LYS A 215 17.74 1.86 18.10
CA LYS A 215 17.55 0.57 18.75
C LYS A 215 16.31 0.52 19.65
N PRO A 216 16.02 1.55 20.48
CA PRO A 216 14.81 1.57 21.29
C PRO A 216 13.53 1.64 20.45
N LEU A 217 13.54 2.41 19.35
CA LEU A 217 12.40 2.49 18.43
C LEU A 217 12.15 1.14 17.75
N PHE A 218 13.19 0.48 17.24
CA PHE A 218 13.05 -0.87 16.67
C PHE A 218 12.52 -1.86 17.70
N ALA A 219 12.94 -1.74 18.95
CA ALA A 219 12.47 -2.62 20.01
C ALA A 219 11.01 -2.32 20.42
N TYR A 220 10.55 -1.06 20.30
CA TYR A 220 9.13 -0.68 20.42
C TYR A 220 8.29 -1.22 19.28
N LEU A 221 8.75 -1.07 18.03
CA LEU A 221 8.09 -1.62 16.85
C LEU A 221 8.04 -3.15 16.88
N PHE A 222 9.09 -3.79 17.40
CA PHE A 222 9.11 -5.23 17.63
C PHE A 222 8.07 -5.68 18.65
N HIS A 223 7.88 -4.93 19.74
CA HIS A 223 6.82 -5.20 20.72
C HIS A 223 5.45 -5.07 20.09
N LEU A 224 5.15 -3.96 19.43
CA LEU A 224 3.89 -3.77 18.70
C LEU A 224 3.64 -4.90 17.70
N ASN A 225 4.63 -5.26 16.88
CA ASN A 225 4.52 -6.36 15.94
C ASN A 225 4.17 -7.68 16.66
N SER A 226 4.82 -7.95 17.79
CA SER A 226 4.56 -9.13 18.62
C SER A 226 3.13 -9.15 19.19
N LEU A 227 2.54 -8.00 19.50
CA LEU A 227 1.13 -7.92 19.94
C LEU A 227 0.18 -8.40 18.85
N PHE A 228 0.42 -7.96 17.61
CA PHE A 228 -0.41 -8.34 16.47
C PHE A 228 -0.20 -9.80 16.08
N ASP A 229 1.05 -10.26 16.03
CA ASP A 229 1.39 -11.66 15.75
C ASP A 229 0.85 -12.61 16.81
N TYR A 230 0.88 -12.20 18.08
CA TYR A 230 0.34 -12.99 19.17
C TYR A 230 -1.18 -13.16 19.05
N LYS A 231 -1.90 -12.05 18.85
CA LYS A 231 -3.36 -12.07 18.68
C LYS A 231 -3.74 -12.87 17.44
N TYR A 232 -2.96 -12.79 16.36
CA TYR A 232 -3.12 -13.67 15.21
C TYR A 232 -2.88 -15.15 15.54
N LYS A 233 -1.75 -15.51 16.16
CA LYS A 233 -1.41 -16.92 16.47
C LYS A 233 -2.42 -17.59 17.39
N TYR A 234 -2.96 -16.86 18.36
CA TYR A 234 -3.95 -17.38 19.31
C TYR A 234 -5.34 -17.50 18.68
N ASN A 235 -5.70 -16.55 17.81
CA ASN A 235 -6.98 -16.53 17.11
C ASN A 235 -6.89 -17.06 15.68
N LYS A 236 -5.81 -17.74 15.27
CA LYS A 236 -5.65 -18.23 13.89
C LYS A 236 -6.72 -19.27 13.51
N ASN A 237 -7.26 -19.95 14.51
CA ASN A 237 -8.38 -20.88 14.37
C ASN A 237 -9.73 -20.14 14.28
N SER A 238 -9.77 -18.84 14.60
CA SER A 238 -10.90 -17.98 14.25
C SER A 238 -10.81 -17.66 12.76
N ILE A 239 -11.70 -18.29 12.00
CA ILE A 239 -11.85 -18.10 10.55
C ILE A 239 -11.85 -16.61 10.17
N ASN A 240 -12.49 -15.76 10.98
CA ASN A 240 -12.59 -14.31 10.73
C ASN A 240 -11.24 -13.58 10.85
N PHE A 241 -10.40 -13.91 11.85
CA PHE A 241 -9.07 -13.31 11.99
C PHE A 241 -8.12 -13.76 10.87
N TYR A 242 -8.19 -15.04 10.50
CA TYR A 242 -7.42 -15.56 9.36
C TYR A 242 -7.82 -14.87 8.06
N ILE A 243 -9.12 -14.79 7.77
CA ILE A 243 -9.65 -14.12 6.57
C ILE A 243 -9.20 -12.65 6.57
N PHE A 244 -9.38 -11.92 7.68
CA PHE A 244 -8.95 -10.53 7.76
C PHE A 244 -7.47 -10.35 7.41
N MET A 245 -6.57 -11.10 8.06
CA MET A 245 -5.14 -10.96 7.81
C MET A 245 -4.74 -11.32 6.38
N LYS A 246 -5.37 -12.33 5.79
CA LYS A 246 -5.15 -12.69 4.38
C LYS A 246 -5.56 -11.55 3.45
N ARG A 247 -6.78 -11.03 3.64
CA ARG A 247 -7.31 -9.91 2.84
C ARG A 247 -6.49 -8.64 2.99
N PHE A 248 -6.09 -8.30 4.22
CA PHE A 248 -5.29 -7.11 4.49
C PHE A 248 -3.89 -7.16 3.86
N ARG A 249 -3.26 -8.35 3.81
CA ARG A 249 -1.99 -8.53 3.07
C ARG A 249 -2.17 -8.32 1.57
N ASN A 250 -3.23 -8.88 1.00
CA ASN A 250 -3.57 -8.69 -0.42
C ASN A 250 -3.84 -7.21 -0.71
N TYR A 251 -4.64 -6.55 0.14
CA TYR A 251 -4.91 -5.12 0.08
C TYR A 251 -3.61 -4.31 -0.02
N ASN A 252 -2.67 -4.48 0.91
CA ASN A 252 -1.39 -3.75 0.88
C ASN A 252 -0.58 -4.01 -0.40
N LYS A 253 -0.54 -5.25 -0.88
CA LYS A 253 0.14 -5.60 -2.13
C LYS A 253 -0.49 -4.87 -3.32
N LEU A 254 -1.82 -4.85 -3.39
CA LEU A 254 -2.57 -4.18 -4.45
C LEU A 254 -2.42 -2.66 -4.38
N THR A 255 -2.45 -2.06 -3.19
CA THR A 255 -2.19 -0.62 -2.99
C THR A 255 -0.81 -0.21 -3.52
N LEU A 256 0.23 -1.01 -3.24
CA LEU A 256 1.57 -0.78 -3.78
C LEU A 256 1.58 -0.88 -5.32
N ASN A 257 0.90 -1.90 -5.87
CA ASN A 257 0.84 -2.09 -7.32
C ASN A 257 0.11 -0.93 -8.02
N ILE A 258 -1.01 -0.45 -7.46
CA ILE A 258 -1.73 0.75 -7.91
C ILE A 258 -0.79 1.96 -7.98
N GLY A 259 0.05 2.15 -6.96
CA GLY A 259 1.07 3.20 -6.93
C GLY A 259 2.07 3.08 -8.09
N ASN A 260 2.62 1.88 -8.29
CA ASN A 260 3.58 1.62 -9.38
C ASN A 260 2.95 1.83 -10.77
N ILE A 261 1.72 1.37 -10.98
CA ILE A 261 1.02 1.53 -12.26
C ILE A 261 0.74 3.01 -12.54
N ARG A 262 0.33 3.79 -11.53
CA ARG A 262 0.15 5.25 -11.67
C ARG A 262 1.42 5.96 -12.11
N GLN A 263 2.57 5.57 -11.54
CA GLN A 263 3.85 6.13 -11.93
C GLN A 263 4.16 5.86 -13.40
N LYS A 264 3.91 4.63 -13.90
CA LYS A 264 4.05 4.32 -15.34
C LYS A 264 3.15 5.19 -16.23
N ILE A 265 1.89 5.43 -15.82
CA ILE A 265 0.96 6.30 -16.55
C ILE A 265 1.46 7.74 -16.56
N GLU A 266 1.98 8.23 -15.43
CA GLU A 266 2.56 9.57 -15.32
C GLU A 266 3.78 9.76 -16.23
N GLU A 267 4.68 8.77 -16.28
CA GLU A 267 5.84 8.78 -17.17
C GLU A 267 5.43 8.87 -18.64
N ILE A 268 4.42 8.10 -19.05
CA ILE A 268 3.84 8.17 -20.41
C ILE A 268 3.23 9.55 -20.66
N ALA A 269 2.51 10.10 -19.68
CA ALA A 269 1.89 11.41 -19.78
C ALA A 269 2.96 12.49 -19.99
N ILE A 270 4.08 12.45 -19.26
CA ILE A 270 5.22 13.37 -19.41
C ILE A 270 5.82 13.28 -20.81
N ILE A 271 6.06 12.07 -21.32
CA ILE A 271 6.62 11.84 -22.66
C ILE A 271 5.66 12.39 -23.73
N SER A 272 4.35 12.23 -23.55
CA SER A 272 3.35 12.70 -24.52
C SER A 272 3.22 14.23 -24.60
N ARG A 273 3.84 14.98 -23.66
CA ARG A 273 3.87 16.45 -23.68
C ARG A 273 5.01 17.02 -24.51
N LYS A 274 6.02 16.20 -24.82
CA LYS A 274 7.17 16.58 -25.64
C LYS A 274 6.86 16.29 -27.11
#